data_AF-A0A699UIL0-F1
#
_entry.id   AF-A0A699UIL0-F1
#
_cell.length_a   1.000
_cell.length_b   1.000
_cell.length_c   1.000
_cell.angle_alpha   90.00
_cell.angle_beta   90.00
_cell.angle_gamma   90.00
#
_symmetry.space_group_name_H-M   'P 1'
#
loop_
_entity.id
_entity.type
_entity.pdbx_description
1 polymer ?
#
loop_
_entity_poly.entity_id
_entity_poly.type
_entity_poly.pdbx_seq_one_letter_code
_entity_poly.pdbx_strand_id
1 'polypeptide(L)'
;KCQPLPFKGTKGVASLSQWCERMESVFHISNCAAENQVKFATCTLHYVALTWWNTHVQTVGHEAAYGMTWKTLMKMMTEKYCQRNEIRKLEMKLWDLKVKGTNLASYTQRYQELDLMCERMFSKESDKIEKYIGGLLDMIHGSVVASKPNTMQEAIEIATELMDKKFVLSLNVKQRAKGSLRIPQETLRTNN
;
A
#
# COMPACT_ATOMS: atom_id res chain seq x y z
N LYS A 1 12.20 16.43 20.36
CA LYS A 1 11.46 15.38 21.12
C LYS A 1 10.47 14.73 20.16
N CYS A 2 10.70 13.48 19.72
CA CYS A 2 9.70 12.70 19.01
C CYS A 2 8.79 12.05 20.06
N GLN A 3 7.56 12.52 20.22
CA GLN A 3 6.56 11.82 21.02
C GLN A 3 5.80 10.85 20.11
N PRO A 4 5.92 9.52 20.31
CA PRO A 4 5.16 8.55 19.54
C PRO A 4 3.68 8.65 19.93
N LEU A 5 2.79 8.43 18.94
CA LEU A 5 1.36 8.34 19.18
C LEU A 5 1.05 7.09 20.03
N PRO A 6 0.24 7.19 21.08
CA PRO A 6 -0.04 6.04 21.94
C PRO A 6 -0.98 5.05 21.26
N PHE A 7 -0.70 3.75 21.40
CA PHE A 7 -1.61 2.70 20.97
C PHE A 7 -2.54 2.32 22.11
N LYS A 8 -3.85 2.54 21.90
CA LYS A 8 -4.88 2.32 22.92
C LYS A 8 -5.47 0.91 22.90
N GLY A 9 -5.14 0.07 21.92
CA GLY A 9 -5.73 -1.26 21.73
C GLY A 9 -7.15 -1.25 21.14
N THR A 10 -7.53 -0.15 20.48
CA THR A 10 -8.83 0.01 19.83
C THR A 10 -8.63 0.36 18.34
N LYS A 11 -9.61 0.00 17.49
CA LYS A 11 -9.66 0.26 16.03
C LYS A 11 -8.89 -0.70 15.09
N GLY A 12 -8.65 -1.94 15.53
CA GLY A 12 -8.30 -3.07 14.65
C GLY A 12 -6.98 -2.93 13.89
N VAL A 13 -6.90 -3.55 12.71
CA VAL A 13 -5.67 -3.67 11.90
C VAL A 13 -5.05 -2.32 11.56
N ALA A 14 -5.84 -1.36 11.10
CA ALA A 14 -5.34 -0.08 10.61
C ALA A 14 -4.65 0.76 11.69
N SER A 15 -5.18 0.76 12.93
CA SER A 15 -4.54 1.50 14.03
C SER A 15 -3.26 0.84 14.50
N LEU A 16 -3.19 -0.49 14.47
CA LEU A 16 -1.97 -1.22 14.80
C LEU A 16 -0.88 -1.02 13.75
N SER A 17 -1.22 -1.11 12.45
CA SER A 17 -0.28 -0.86 11.34
C SER A 17 0.31 0.55 11.43
N GLN A 18 -0.54 1.57 11.60
CA GLN A 18 -0.07 2.95 11.72
C GLN A 18 0.83 3.17 12.94
N TRP A 19 0.56 2.50 14.07
CA TRP A 19 1.42 2.59 15.24
C TRP A 19 2.78 1.92 14.99
N CYS A 20 2.79 0.76 14.32
CA CYS A 20 4.00 0.04 13.94
C CYS A 20 4.93 0.89 13.07
N GLU A 21 4.42 1.43 11.96
CA GLU A 21 5.19 2.27 11.02
C GLU A 21 5.82 3.48 11.70
N ARG A 22 5.07 4.12 12.60
CA ARG A 22 5.55 5.27 13.36
C ARG A 22 6.64 4.86 14.34
N MET A 23 6.49 3.71 14.98
CA MET A 23 7.49 3.21 15.91
C MET A 23 8.80 2.87 15.20
N GLU A 24 8.72 2.22 14.04
CA GLU A 24 9.87 1.92 13.20
C GLU A 24 10.58 3.19 12.72
N SER A 25 9.81 4.22 12.34
CA SER A 25 10.35 5.54 12.02
C SER A 25 11.08 6.15 13.21
N VAL A 26 10.52 6.04 14.43
CA VAL A 26 11.17 6.55 15.65
C VAL A 26 12.44 5.77 15.96
N PHE A 27 12.44 4.45 15.80
CA PHE A 27 13.63 3.62 15.98
C PHE A 27 14.74 4.04 15.02
N HIS A 28 14.40 4.27 13.75
CA HIS A 28 15.35 4.69 12.73
C HIS A 28 15.94 6.07 13.06
N ILE A 29 15.09 7.07 13.31
CA ILE A 29 15.53 8.46 13.59
C ILE A 29 16.37 8.54 14.88
N SER A 30 16.06 7.71 15.88
CA SER A 30 16.76 7.72 17.16
C SER A 30 17.98 6.80 17.22
N ASN A 31 18.28 6.04 16.15
CA ASN A 31 19.28 4.96 16.16
C ASN A 31 19.05 3.97 17.32
N CYS A 32 17.79 3.58 17.55
CA CYS A 32 17.41 2.70 18.65
C CYS A 32 17.96 1.28 18.42
N ALA A 33 18.84 0.83 19.32
CA ALA A 33 19.34 -0.54 19.32
C ALA A 33 18.19 -1.55 19.45
N ALA A 34 18.31 -2.70 18.76
CA ALA A 34 17.26 -3.72 18.67
C ALA A 34 16.78 -4.20 20.06
N GLU A 35 17.69 -4.37 21.01
CA GLU A 35 17.41 -4.74 22.41
C GLU A 35 16.57 -3.72 23.20
N ASN A 36 16.47 -2.48 22.73
CA ASN A 36 15.72 -1.40 23.38
C ASN A 36 14.38 -1.12 22.70
N GLN A 37 14.14 -1.66 21.50
CA GLN A 37 12.93 -1.39 20.72
C GLN A 37 11.65 -1.79 21.46
N VAL A 38 11.59 -2.99 22.05
CA VAL A 38 10.42 -3.47 22.79
C VAL A 38 10.15 -2.60 24.03
N LYS A 39 11.19 -2.26 24.78
CA LYS A 39 11.09 -1.36 25.95
C LYS A 39 10.52 0.00 25.55
N PHE A 40 11.05 0.57 24.48
CA PHE A 40 10.63 1.87 23.98
C PHE A 40 9.20 1.84 23.41
N ALA A 41 8.84 0.83 22.63
CA ALA A 41 7.49 0.74 22.07
C ALA A 41 6.43 0.55 23.16
N THR A 42 6.68 -0.34 24.11
CA THR A 42 5.71 -0.70 25.14
C THR A 42 5.38 0.45 26.09
N CYS A 43 6.27 1.44 26.23
CA CYS A 43 6.00 2.67 26.98
C CYS A 43 4.91 3.55 26.36
N THR A 44 4.56 3.30 25.09
CA THR A 44 3.53 4.03 24.34
C THR A 44 2.20 3.30 24.29
N LEU A 45 2.10 2.12 24.94
CA LEU A 45 0.85 1.40 25.09
C LEU A 45 0.00 2.06 26.16
N HIS A 46 -1.28 2.27 25.87
CA HIS A 46 -2.23 2.91 26.76
C HIS A 46 -3.50 2.06 26.92
N TYR A 47 -4.25 2.29 28.00
CA TYR A 47 -5.54 1.63 28.27
C TYR A 47 -5.45 0.10 28.16
N VAL A 48 -6.35 -0.52 27.39
CA VAL A 48 -6.45 -1.98 27.24
C VAL A 48 -5.21 -2.60 26.62
N ALA A 49 -4.41 -1.84 25.86
CA ALA A 49 -3.12 -2.30 25.36
C ALA A 49 -2.06 -2.41 26.45
N LEU A 50 -2.01 -1.41 27.33
CA LEU A 50 -1.10 -1.42 28.47
C LEU A 50 -1.47 -2.52 29.47
N THR A 51 -2.76 -2.69 29.78
CA THR A 51 -3.23 -3.76 30.66
C THR A 51 -2.81 -5.14 30.14
N TRP A 52 -3.02 -5.38 28.84
CA TRP A 52 -2.60 -6.64 28.22
C TRP A 52 -1.09 -6.86 28.30
N TRP A 53 -0.28 -5.84 27.99
CA TRP A 53 1.18 -5.94 28.07
C TRP A 53 1.64 -6.25 29.49
N ASN A 54 1.07 -5.59 30.49
CA ASN A 54 1.40 -5.83 31.89
C ASN A 54 1.05 -7.27 32.32
N THR A 55 -0.10 -7.81 31.89
CA THR A 55 -0.44 -9.21 32.11
C THR A 55 0.56 -10.16 31.43
N HIS A 56 1.01 -9.83 30.22
CA HIS A 56 2.02 -10.63 29.53
C HIS A 56 3.35 -10.65 30.30
N VAL A 57 3.85 -9.49 30.73
CA VAL A 57 5.06 -9.36 31.56
C VAL A 57 4.95 -10.17 32.85
N GLN A 58 3.79 -10.14 33.51
CA GLN A 58 3.54 -10.95 34.71
C GLN A 58 3.58 -12.46 34.43
N THR A 59 3.11 -12.87 33.24
CA THR A 59 3.00 -14.28 32.86
C THR A 59 4.36 -14.88 32.49
N VAL A 60 5.18 -14.16 31.72
CA VAL A 60 6.45 -14.69 31.20
C VAL A 60 7.67 -14.21 31.98
N GLY A 61 7.52 -13.22 32.86
CA GLY A 61 8.59 -12.58 33.60
C GLY A 61 9.25 -11.44 32.82
N HIS A 62 9.88 -10.51 33.56
CA HIS A 62 10.43 -9.27 33.02
C HIS A 62 11.55 -9.52 32.00
N GLU A 63 12.50 -10.42 32.28
CA GLU A 63 13.60 -10.73 31.35
C GLU A 63 13.10 -11.30 30.03
N ALA A 64 12.20 -12.29 30.08
CA ALA A 64 11.66 -12.90 28.86
C ALA A 64 10.80 -11.91 28.05
N ALA A 65 9.97 -11.10 28.73
CA ALA A 65 9.11 -10.13 28.06
C ALA A 65 9.92 -9.05 27.33
N TYR A 66 10.96 -8.50 27.96
CA TYR A 66 11.76 -7.43 27.36
C TYR A 66 12.94 -7.95 26.52
N GLY A 67 13.28 -9.23 26.61
CA GLY A 67 14.30 -9.89 25.79
C GLY A 67 13.81 -10.35 24.41
N MET A 68 12.52 -10.26 24.12
CA MET A 68 11.99 -10.62 22.80
C MET A 68 12.32 -9.56 21.73
N THR A 69 12.25 -9.96 20.46
CA THR A 69 12.44 -9.05 19.33
C THR A 69 11.19 -8.22 19.05
N TRP A 70 11.36 -7.06 18.41
CA TRP A 70 10.25 -6.25 17.88
C TRP A 70 9.30 -7.08 17.00
N LYS A 71 9.86 -7.93 16.14
CA LYS A 71 9.09 -8.85 15.27
C LYS A 71 8.18 -9.78 16.06
N THR A 72 8.66 -10.33 17.18
CA THR A 72 7.87 -11.19 18.07
C THR A 72 6.73 -10.41 18.73
N LEU A 73 7.02 -9.21 19.26
CA LEU A 73 6.00 -8.34 19.83
C LEU A 73 4.91 -8.01 18.81
N MET A 74 5.29 -7.63 17.58
CA MET A 74 4.34 -7.30 16.52
C MET A 74 3.45 -8.49 16.16
N LYS A 75 4.02 -9.70 16.07
CA LYS A 75 3.23 -10.93 15.86
C LYS A 75 2.15 -11.10 16.94
N MET A 76 2.52 -10.94 18.21
CA MET A 76 1.58 -11.05 19.34
C MET A 76 0.50 -9.96 19.31
N MET A 77 0.90 -8.72 19.02
CA MET A 77 -0.03 -7.59 18.92
C MET A 77 -1.04 -7.81 17.79
N THR A 78 -0.59 -8.29 16.63
CA THR A 78 -1.48 -8.66 15.51
C THR A 78 -2.44 -9.76 15.92
N GLU A 79 -1.96 -10.83 16.57
CA GLU A 79 -2.83 -11.92 17.03
C GLU A 79 -3.86 -11.47 18.08
N LYS A 80 -3.50 -10.49 18.93
CA LYS A 80 -4.38 -9.97 19.97
C LYS A 80 -5.41 -8.96 19.46
N TYR A 81 -5.00 -8.03 18.60
CA TYR A 81 -5.79 -6.85 18.24
C TYR A 81 -6.34 -6.86 16.81
N CYS A 82 -5.89 -7.76 15.94
CA CYS A 82 -6.41 -7.89 14.58
C CYS A 82 -7.33 -9.10 14.48
N GLN A 83 -8.63 -8.86 14.28
CA GLN A 83 -9.55 -9.96 14.06
C GLN A 83 -9.30 -10.60 12.69
N ARG A 84 -9.27 -11.94 12.63
CA ARG A 84 -8.98 -12.67 11.38
C ARG A 84 -9.97 -12.38 10.25
N ASN A 85 -11.23 -12.11 10.59
CA ASN A 85 -12.27 -11.67 9.65
C ASN A 85 -11.98 -10.28 9.05
N GLU A 86 -11.43 -9.34 9.81
CA GLU A 86 -11.04 -8.00 9.33
C GLU A 86 -9.84 -8.09 8.39
N ILE A 87 -8.84 -8.88 8.76
CA ILE A 87 -7.71 -9.19 7.86
C ILE A 87 -8.26 -9.78 6.57
N ARG A 88 -9.05 -10.86 6.62
CA ARG A 88 -9.67 -11.45 5.42
C ARG A 88 -10.45 -10.45 4.56
N LYS A 89 -11.16 -9.49 5.16
CA LYS A 89 -11.85 -8.43 4.40
C LYS A 89 -10.87 -7.53 3.66
N LEU A 90 -9.73 -7.21 4.25
CA LEU A 90 -8.67 -6.44 3.59
C LEU A 90 -7.99 -7.28 2.49
N GLU A 91 -7.75 -8.56 2.75
CA GLU A 91 -7.21 -9.50 1.76
C GLU A 91 -8.11 -9.59 0.52
N MET A 92 -9.43 -9.73 0.71
CA MET A 92 -10.41 -9.73 -0.39
C MET A 92 -10.40 -8.39 -1.14
N LYS A 93 -10.39 -7.26 -0.42
CA LYS A 93 -10.31 -5.93 -1.04
C LYS A 93 -9.06 -5.76 -1.89
N LEU A 94 -7.93 -6.29 -1.45
CA LEU A 94 -6.69 -6.27 -2.22
C LEU A 94 -6.80 -7.16 -3.45
N TRP A 95 -7.35 -8.37 -3.30
CA TRP A 95 -7.58 -9.29 -4.40
C TRP A 95 -8.45 -8.70 -5.51
N ASP A 96 -9.55 -8.05 -5.13
CA ASP A 96 -10.49 -7.42 -6.05
C ASP A 96 -10.03 -6.04 -6.57
N LEU A 97 -8.89 -5.52 -6.08
CA LEU A 97 -8.41 -4.20 -6.44
C LEU A 97 -7.98 -4.15 -7.90
N LYS A 98 -8.60 -3.25 -8.68
CA LYS A 98 -8.29 -2.96 -10.08
C LYS A 98 -8.30 -1.46 -10.33
N VAL A 99 -7.57 -1.01 -11.36
CA VAL A 99 -7.60 0.38 -11.83
C VAL A 99 -9.02 0.73 -12.27
N LYS A 100 -9.54 1.85 -11.78
CA LYS A 100 -10.85 2.40 -12.19
C LYS A 100 -10.64 3.57 -13.14
N GLY A 101 -11.19 3.47 -14.36
CA GLY A 101 -10.98 4.48 -15.41
C GLY A 101 -9.51 4.58 -15.79
N THR A 102 -8.93 5.78 -15.70
CA THR A 102 -7.51 6.05 -16.00
C THR A 102 -6.73 6.51 -14.76
N ASN A 103 -7.25 6.31 -13.55
CA ASN A 103 -6.60 6.81 -12.34
C ASN A 103 -5.67 5.74 -11.73
N LEU A 104 -4.47 5.61 -12.30
CA LEU A 104 -3.43 4.71 -11.78
C LEU A 104 -2.89 5.18 -10.42
N ALA A 105 -2.76 6.49 -10.19
CA ALA A 105 -2.22 7.02 -8.94
C ALA A 105 -3.05 6.57 -7.72
N SER A 106 -4.37 6.72 -7.78
CA SER A 106 -5.24 6.25 -6.70
C SER A 106 -5.25 4.72 -6.54
N TYR A 107 -5.08 3.98 -7.65
CA TYR A 107 -4.91 2.53 -7.60
C TYR A 107 -3.62 2.15 -6.86
N THR A 108 -2.49 2.73 -7.25
CA THR A 108 -1.17 2.47 -6.64
C THR A 108 -1.16 2.82 -5.16
N GLN A 109 -1.67 4.00 -4.80
CA GLN A 109 -1.80 4.38 -3.40
C GLN A 109 -2.62 3.36 -2.63
N ARG A 110 -3.79 2.97 -3.16
CA ARG A 110 -4.68 2.04 -2.47
C ARG A 110 -4.08 0.63 -2.36
N TYR A 111 -3.32 0.22 -3.36
CA TYR A 111 -2.57 -1.04 -3.36
C TYR A 111 -1.54 -1.05 -2.23
N GLN A 112 -0.69 -0.02 -2.15
CA GLN A 112 0.36 0.09 -1.13
C GLN A 112 -0.22 0.12 0.29
N GLU A 113 -1.31 0.87 0.51
CA GLU A 113 -2.02 0.88 1.79
C GLU A 113 -2.53 -0.51 2.19
N LEU A 114 -3.09 -1.26 1.24
CA LEU A 114 -3.65 -2.60 1.48
C LEU A 114 -2.56 -3.66 1.65
N ASP A 115 -1.48 -3.62 0.87
CA ASP A 115 -0.30 -4.50 1.01
C ASP A 115 0.31 -4.35 2.40
N LEU A 116 0.46 -3.12 2.87
CA LEU A 116 1.01 -2.82 4.19
C LEU A 116 0.11 -3.33 5.33
N MET A 117 -1.20 -3.16 5.22
CA MET A 117 -2.16 -3.71 6.19
C MET A 117 -2.24 -5.25 6.15
N CYS A 118 -1.81 -5.85 5.04
CA CYS A 118 -1.85 -7.29 4.79
C CYS A 118 -0.44 -7.87 4.66
N GLU A 119 0.53 -7.37 5.42
CA GLU A 119 1.96 -7.71 5.27
C GLU A 119 2.25 -9.23 5.28
N ARG A 120 1.36 -10.02 5.91
CA ARG A 120 1.46 -11.49 5.96
C ARG A 120 0.95 -12.21 4.69
N MET A 121 0.33 -11.53 3.73
CA MET A 121 -0.27 -12.15 2.55
C MET A 121 0.74 -12.60 1.51
N PHE A 122 1.80 -11.82 1.30
CA PHE A 122 2.78 -12.11 0.27
C PHE A 122 4.03 -12.72 0.89
N SER A 123 4.44 -13.86 0.37
CA SER A 123 5.65 -14.54 0.84
C SER A 123 6.91 -13.98 0.17
N LYS A 124 6.76 -13.41 -1.03
CA LYS A 124 7.85 -12.85 -1.84
C LYS A 124 7.45 -11.52 -2.47
N GLU A 125 8.45 -10.70 -2.81
CA GLU A 125 8.23 -9.47 -3.56
C GLU A 125 7.63 -9.72 -4.95
N SER A 126 8.01 -10.83 -5.60
CA SER A 126 7.41 -11.26 -6.87
C SER A 126 5.89 -11.40 -6.78
N ASP A 127 5.37 -11.95 -5.68
CA ASP A 127 3.94 -12.16 -5.50
C ASP A 127 3.20 -10.82 -5.38
N LYS A 128 3.85 -9.81 -4.77
CA LYS A 128 3.34 -8.44 -4.69
C LYS A 128 3.31 -7.80 -6.08
N ILE A 129 4.38 -7.96 -6.85
CA ILE A 129 4.49 -7.40 -8.20
C ILE A 129 3.41 -8.02 -9.10
N GLU A 130 3.26 -9.35 -9.08
CA GLU A 130 2.24 -10.05 -9.86
C GLU A 130 0.82 -9.59 -9.50
N LYS A 131 0.54 -9.43 -8.21
CA LYS A 131 -0.78 -8.94 -7.78
C LYS A 131 -1.06 -7.51 -8.23
N TYR A 132 -0.06 -6.63 -8.16
CA TYR A 132 -0.17 -5.26 -8.65
C TYR A 132 -0.44 -5.25 -10.16
N ILE A 133 0.35 -6.01 -10.93
CA ILE A 133 0.18 -6.10 -12.39
C ILE A 133 -1.21 -6.63 -12.75
N GLY A 134 -1.71 -7.65 -12.04
CA GLY A 134 -3.04 -8.23 -12.30
C GLY A 134 -4.23 -7.27 -12.05
N GLY A 135 -4.01 -6.13 -11.39
CA GLY A 135 -5.02 -5.07 -11.24
C GLY A 135 -4.95 -3.97 -12.30
N LEU A 136 -3.96 -3.98 -13.18
CA LEU A 136 -3.78 -2.99 -14.23
C LEU A 136 -4.81 -3.15 -15.36
N LEU A 137 -4.97 -2.09 -16.15
CA LEU A 137 -5.82 -2.13 -17.34
C LEU A 137 -5.19 -3.01 -18.42
N ASP A 138 -6.00 -3.77 -19.15
CA ASP A 138 -5.58 -4.63 -20.27
C ASP A 138 -4.68 -3.89 -21.27
N MET A 139 -4.95 -2.60 -21.48
CA MET A 139 -4.18 -1.77 -22.39
C MET A 139 -2.69 -1.65 -22.01
N ILE A 140 -2.31 -1.71 -20.73
CA ILE A 140 -0.91 -1.63 -20.31
C ILE A 140 -0.39 -2.95 -19.73
N HIS A 141 -1.30 -3.83 -19.26
CA HIS A 141 -0.96 -5.09 -18.59
C HIS A 141 0.10 -5.90 -19.35
N GLY A 142 -0.15 -6.22 -20.62
CA GLY A 142 0.78 -7.04 -21.41
C GLY A 142 2.18 -6.41 -21.58
N SER A 143 2.25 -5.08 -21.69
CA SER A 143 3.53 -4.37 -21.79
C SER A 143 4.29 -4.36 -20.47
N VAL A 144 3.60 -4.19 -19.34
CA VAL A 144 4.25 -4.25 -18.01
C VAL A 144 4.77 -5.66 -17.72
N VAL A 145 3.99 -6.70 -18.03
CA VAL A 145 4.42 -8.10 -17.90
C VAL A 145 5.68 -8.37 -18.73
N ALA A 146 5.74 -7.88 -19.97
CA ALA A 146 6.88 -8.06 -20.85
C ALA A 146 8.17 -7.40 -20.34
N SER A 147 8.05 -6.29 -19.60
CA SER A 147 9.19 -5.59 -19.01
C SER A 147 9.81 -6.29 -17.80
N LYS A 148 9.12 -7.27 -17.21
CA LYS A 148 9.61 -8.09 -16.07
C LYS A 148 10.21 -7.24 -14.93
N PRO A 149 9.42 -6.36 -14.29
CA PRO A 149 9.91 -5.58 -13.16
C PRO A 149 10.35 -6.50 -12.03
N ASN A 150 11.50 -6.20 -11.42
CA ASN A 150 12.05 -6.94 -10.30
C ASN A 150 11.68 -6.31 -8.96
N THR A 151 11.28 -5.03 -8.96
CA THR A 151 10.84 -4.31 -7.77
C THR A 151 9.44 -3.73 -7.95
N MET A 152 8.75 -3.50 -6.83
CA MET A 152 7.46 -2.80 -6.85
C MET A 152 7.57 -1.40 -7.47
N GLN A 153 8.67 -0.69 -7.22
CA GLN A 153 8.88 0.66 -7.72
C GLN A 153 9.02 0.66 -9.26
N GLU A 154 9.80 -0.28 -9.81
CA GLU A 154 9.92 -0.46 -11.27
C GLU A 154 8.55 -0.73 -11.91
N ALA A 155 7.74 -1.61 -11.30
CA ALA A 155 6.40 -1.92 -11.83
C ALA A 155 5.50 -0.67 -11.88
N ILE A 156 5.55 0.19 -10.85
CA ILE A 156 4.79 1.44 -10.76
C ILE A 156 5.26 2.46 -11.82
N GLU A 157 6.57 2.62 -11.98
CA GLU A 157 7.16 3.56 -12.94
C GLU A 157 6.80 3.19 -14.38
N ILE A 158 6.97 1.91 -14.75
CA ILE A 158 6.62 1.41 -16.07
C ILE A 158 5.12 1.58 -16.36
N ALA A 159 4.27 1.24 -15.39
CA ALA A 159 2.82 1.38 -15.55
C ALA A 159 2.40 2.85 -15.74
N THR A 160 3.04 3.77 -15.01
CA THR A 160 2.79 5.21 -15.09
C THR A 160 3.20 5.76 -16.46
N GLU A 161 4.42 5.46 -16.91
CA GLU A 161 4.94 5.89 -18.20
C GLU A 161 4.06 5.40 -19.37
N LEU A 162 3.63 4.14 -19.32
CA LEU A 162 2.75 3.56 -20.33
C LEU A 162 1.35 4.19 -20.33
N MET A 163 0.82 4.54 -19.16
CA MET A 163 -0.48 5.19 -19.05
C MET A 163 -0.43 6.61 -19.64
N ASP A 164 0.61 7.37 -19.34
CA ASP A 164 0.82 8.72 -19.88
C ASP A 164 0.99 8.70 -21.41
N LYS A 165 1.82 7.78 -21.93
CA LYS A 165 2.02 7.59 -23.37
C LYS A 165 0.71 7.26 -24.08
N LYS A 166 -0.10 6.34 -23.55
CA LYS A 166 -1.39 5.96 -24.17
C LYS A 166 -2.44 7.05 -24.06
N PHE A 167 -2.44 7.83 -22.98
CA PHE A 167 -3.31 8.98 -22.84
C PHE A 167 -3.02 10.04 -23.91
N VAL A 168 -1.74 10.41 -24.08
CA VAL A 168 -1.29 11.35 -25.13
C VAL A 168 -1.65 10.86 -26.53
N LEU A 169 -1.43 9.57 -26.84
CA LEU A 169 -1.83 8.97 -28.12
C LEU A 169 -3.34 9.08 -28.36
N SER A 170 -4.15 8.80 -27.33
CA SER A 170 -5.61 8.88 -27.44
C SER A 170 -6.13 10.30 -27.69
N LEU A 171 -5.47 11.32 -27.12
CA LEU A 171 -5.77 12.73 -27.38
C LEU A 171 -5.39 13.14 -28.81
N ASN A 172 -4.20 12.75 -29.26
CA ASN A 172 -3.70 13.05 -30.60
C ASN A 172 -4.60 12.46 -31.71
N VAL A 173 -5.07 11.22 -31.52
CA VAL A 173 -6.01 10.57 -32.45
C VAL A 173 -7.35 11.31 -32.48
N LYS A 174 -7.89 11.69 -31.33
CA LYS A 174 -9.14 12.48 -31.25
C LYS A 174 -9.01 13.85 -31.92
N GLN A 175 -7.87 14.50 -31.81
CA GLN A 175 -7.63 15.81 -32.43
C GLN A 175 -7.50 15.71 -33.95
N ARG A 176 -6.83 14.67 -34.47
CA ARG A 176 -6.78 14.37 -35.91
C ARG A 176 -8.15 14.03 -36.48
N ALA A 177 -8.96 13.24 -35.76
CA ALA A 177 -10.33 12.91 -36.17
C ALA A 177 -11.24 14.15 -36.25
N LYS A 178 -11.10 15.09 -35.31
CA LYS A 178 -11.81 16.38 -35.35
C LYS A 178 -11.33 17.33 -36.46
N GLY A 179 -10.04 17.29 -36.79
CA GLY A 179 -9.46 18.08 -37.88
C GLY A 179 -9.89 17.61 -39.27
N SER A 180 -10.13 16.30 -39.44
CA SER A 180 -10.51 15.72 -40.74
C SER A 180 -12.00 15.90 -41.12
N LEU A 181 -12.85 16.42 -40.22
CA LEU A 181 -14.29 16.59 -40.47
C LEU A 181 -14.68 17.96 -41.09
N ARG A 182 -13.72 18.85 -41.38
CA ARG A 182 -13.98 20.09 -42.13
C ARG A 182 -13.64 19.88 -43.61
N ILE A 183 -14.61 19.41 -44.39
CA ILE A 183 -14.56 19.50 -45.85
C ILE A 183 -15.06 20.90 -46.25
N PRO A 184 -14.31 21.72 -47.00
CA PRO A 184 -14.84 22.95 -47.57
C PRO A 184 -15.86 22.60 -48.67
N GLN A 185 -17.09 23.08 -48.57
CA GLN A 185 -17.99 23.11 -49.73
C GLN A 185 -17.52 24.25 -50.65
N GLU A 186 -16.89 23.89 -51.76
CA GLU A 186 -16.73 24.79 -52.91
C GLU A 186 -17.67 24.41 -54.06
N THR A 187 -18.05 25.45 -54.81
CA THR A 187 -18.85 25.52 -56.06
C THR A 187 -20.38 25.47 -55.89
N LEU A 188 -21.16 26.39 -56.46
CA LEU A 188 -21.11 26.89 -57.85
C LEU A 188 -21.45 28.39 -57.96
N ARG A 189 -20.63 29.13 -58.72
CA ARG A 189 -21.05 30.36 -59.41
C ARG A 189 -22.00 29.97 -60.54
N THR A 190 -23.15 30.64 -60.63
CA THR A 190 -23.91 30.75 -61.89
C THR A 190 -24.07 32.22 -62.23
N ASN A 191 -23.35 32.66 -63.25
CA ASN A 191 -23.68 33.87 -64.01
C ASN A 191 -24.72 33.46 -65.07
N ASN A 192 -25.83 34.17 -65.11
CA ASN A 192 -26.45 34.74 -66.32
C ASN A 192 -27.49 35.77 -65.90
#